data_AF-A0A966LNT4-F1
#
_entry.id   AF-A0A966LNT4-F1
#
_cell.length_a   1.000
_cell.length_b   1.000
_cell.length_c   1.000
_cell.angle_alpha   90.00
_cell.angle_beta   90.00
_cell.angle_gamma   90.00
#
_symmetry.space_group_name_H-M   'P 1'
#
loop_
_entity.id
_entity.type
_entity.pdbx_description
1 polymer ?
#
loop_
_entity_poly.entity_id
_entity_poly.type
_entity_poly.pdbx_seq_one_letter_code
_entity_poly.pdbx_strand_id
1 'polypeptide(L)'
;MLYAALKIYIRLALLLFCRKLTVNRPELLRHNGPLLLAANHPNSFLDAIILDTLFSKPVWSLARGNVFVNPFIRRLLHAIRILPVYRVSEGVENLSTNYETFDACLEIFRKKGVVLIFSEGKCINEWHLRPLRKGTARLACSSWEQQIPLQVLPVGINYSSFIRFGKNIWINLGTPFGQHDLEKQATEGLRLQAFNQHLRQQLEQLVWEIDKNDRQQQQALLTIPLSPALRAVLALPAIIGLITHLPLYWPIRYFTRKKAAHNDHYDSILLALLLVLYPFYLILLTAIGYTITGSIWSLLLLILLPLCAKARMMRNGQT
;
A
#
# COMPACT_ATOMS: atom_id res chain seq x y z
N MET A 1 -14.16 -16.32 -4.64
CA MET A 1 -13.27 -17.15 -3.77
C MET A 1 -11.79 -16.82 -3.99
N LEU A 2 -11.28 -16.80 -5.22
CA LEU A 2 -9.85 -16.52 -5.51
C LEU A 2 -9.32 -15.21 -4.89
N TYR A 3 -10.01 -14.08 -5.08
CA TYR A 3 -9.57 -12.81 -4.49
C TYR A 3 -9.52 -12.85 -2.96
N ALA A 4 -10.46 -13.53 -2.30
CA ALA A 4 -10.47 -13.62 -0.84
C ALA A 4 -9.27 -14.44 -0.34
N ALA A 5 -8.94 -15.54 -1.03
CA ALA A 5 -7.74 -16.32 -0.75
C ALA A 5 -6.46 -15.49 -0.98
N LEU A 6 -6.38 -14.75 -2.09
CA LEU A 6 -5.27 -13.84 -2.38
C LEU A 6 -5.12 -12.77 -1.30
N LYS A 7 -6.22 -12.17 -0.84
CA LYS A 7 -6.23 -11.18 0.24
C LYS A 7 -5.71 -11.75 1.55
N ILE A 8 -6.09 -12.98 1.92
CA ILE A 8 -5.56 -13.67 3.11
C ILE A 8 -4.06 -13.93 2.95
N TYR A 9 -3.65 -14.45 1.80
CA TYR A 9 -2.25 -14.72 1.49
C TYR A 9 -1.38 -13.46 1.61
N ILE A 10 -1.84 -12.35 1.02
CA ILE A 10 -1.14 -11.07 1.10
C ILE A 10 -1.13 -10.51 2.52
N ARG A 11 -2.21 -10.66 3.31
CA ARG A 11 -2.22 -10.28 4.73
C ARG A 11 -1.13 -11.01 5.51
N LEU A 12 -0.99 -12.32 5.32
CA LEU A 12 0.07 -13.10 5.95
C LEU A 12 1.45 -12.63 5.49
N ALA A 13 1.62 -12.34 4.20
CA ALA A 13 2.87 -11.81 3.68
C ALA A 13 3.21 -10.43 4.25
N LEU A 14 2.24 -9.53 4.42
CA LEU A 14 2.43 -8.23 5.05
C LEU A 14 2.76 -8.34 6.54
N LEU A 15 2.21 -9.34 7.25
CA LEU A 15 2.59 -9.61 8.64
C LEU A 15 4.08 -9.97 8.76
N LEU A 16 4.63 -10.64 7.74
CA LEU A 16 6.06 -10.90 7.65
C LEU A 16 6.79 -9.63 7.19
N PHE A 17 6.44 -9.05 6.04
CA PHE A 17 7.12 -7.93 5.38
C PHE A 17 7.20 -6.64 6.21
N CYS A 18 6.12 -6.32 6.93
CA CYS A 18 6.03 -5.14 7.79
C CYS A 18 6.48 -5.51 9.19
N ARG A 19 7.29 -4.67 9.83
CA ARG A 19 7.58 -4.86 11.24
C ARG A 19 6.37 -4.52 12.08
N LYS A 20 5.81 -3.33 11.86
CA LYS A 20 4.58 -2.85 12.52
C LYS A 20 3.73 -2.11 11.50
N LEU A 21 2.43 -2.36 11.52
CA LEU A 21 1.42 -1.64 10.77
C LEU A 21 0.40 -1.10 11.78
N THR A 22 0.31 0.23 11.89
CA THR A 22 -0.56 0.90 12.86
C THR A 22 -1.64 1.65 12.10
N VAL A 23 -2.88 1.57 12.58
CA VAL A 23 -4.02 2.32 12.07
C VAL A 23 -4.60 3.13 13.22
N ASN A 24 -4.74 4.45 13.06
CA ASN A 24 -5.22 5.33 14.14
C ASN A 24 -6.72 5.14 14.44
N ARG A 25 -7.53 4.87 13.41
CA ARG A 25 -9.00 4.77 13.47
C ARG A 25 -9.49 3.48 12.80
N PRO A 26 -9.18 2.29 13.35
CA PRO A 26 -9.45 1.01 12.70
C PRO A 26 -10.94 0.74 12.44
N GLU A 27 -11.85 1.39 13.16
CA GLU A 27 -13.30 1.34 12.94
C GLU A 27 -13.70 1.78 11.52
N LEU A 28 -12.98 2.74 10.93
CA LEU A 28 -13.25 3.24 9.58
C LEU A 28 -12.91 2.22 8.47
N LEU A 29 -12.12 1.18 8.78
CA LEU A 29 -11.86 0.08 7.84
C LEU A 29 -13.11 -0.78 7.54
N ARG A 30 -14.15 -0.62 8.37
CA ARG A 30 -15.47 -1.25 8.21
C ARG A 30 -16.53 -0.30 7.65
N HIS A 31 -16.14 0.92 7.24
CA HIS A 31 -17.07 1.90 6.71
C HIS A 31 -17.86 1.33 5.53
N ASN A 32 -19.17 1.51 5.57
CA ASN A 32 -20.05 1.10 4.48
C ASN A 32 -20.00 2.14 3.36
N GLY A 33 -19.54 1.76 2.17
CA GLY A 33 -19.53 2.65 1.01
C GLY A 33 -20.93 3.14 0.58
N PRO A 34 -21.02 4.05 -0.41
CA PRO A 34 -19.95 4.46 -1.33
C PRO A 34 -18.82 5.25 -0.66
N LEU A 35 -17.56 4.82 -0.87
CA LEU A 35 -16.39 5.42 -0.24
C LEU A 35 -15.26 5.65 -1.23
N LEU A 36 -14.73 6.88 -1.29
CA LEU A 36 -13.52 7.22 -2.01
C LEU A 36 -12.38 7.43 -1.02
N LEU A 37 -11.38 6.55 -1.04
CA LEU A 37 -10.14 6.72 -0.30
C LEU A 37 -9.25 7.69 -1.09
N ALA A 38 -9.01 8.86 -0.52
CA ALA A 38 -8.15 9.89 -1.11
C ALA A 38 -6.82 9.92 -0.36
N ALA A 39 -5.79 9.30 -0.93
CA ALA A 39 -4.52 9.07 -0.24
C ALA A 39 -3.35 9.88 -0.82
N ASN A 40 -2.33 10.13 0.01
CA ASN A 40 -0.97 10.37 -0.51
C ASN A 40 -0.35 9.06 -1.04
N HIS A 41 0.76 9.16 -1.77
CA HIS A 41 1.36 8.05 -2.50
C HIS A 41 2.89 8.03 -2.33
N PRO A 42 3.37 7.77 -1.11
CA PRO A 42 4.80 7.80 -0.80
C PRO A 42 5.51 6.49 -1.15
N ASN A 43 4.77 5.43 -1.52
CA ASN A 43 5.32 4.22 -2.12
C ASN A 43 4.53 3.90 -3.40
N SER A 44 4.82 2.78 -4.06
CA SER A 44 4.15 2.39 -5.29
C SER A 44 3.02 1.39 -5.00
N PHE A 45 3.00 0.24 -5.68
CA PHE A 45 2.03 -0.83 -5.51
C PHE A 45 1.80 -1.28 -4.04
N LEU A 46 2.81 -1.14 -3.18
CA LEU A 46 2.70 -1.45 -1.75
C LEU A 46 1.58 -0.67 -1.05
N ASP A 47 1.40 0.62 -1.38
CA ASP A 47 0.36 1.47 -0.79
C ASP A 47 -1.04 0.89 -1.04
N ALA A 48 -1.31 0.54 -2.30
CA ALA A 48 -2.60 0.02 -2.72
C ALA A 48 -2.90 -1.34 -2.08
N ILE A 49 -1.90 -2.23 -2.02
CA ILE A 49 -2.06 -3.54 -1.40
C ILE A 49 -2.36 -3.42 0.10
N ILE A 50 -1.66 -2.54 0.82
CA ILE A 50 -1.89 -2.36 2.26
C ILE A 50 -3.33 -1.92 2.50
N LEU A 51 -3.82 -0.92 1.77
CA LEU A 51 -5.20 -0.47 1.93
C LEU A 51 -6.22 -1.54 1.51
N ASP A 52 -6.01 -2.23 0.39
CA ASP A 52 -6.90 -3.31 -0.06
C ASP A 52 -6.99 -4.46 0.96
N THR A 53 -5.87 -4.79 1.60
CA THR A 53 -5.86 -5.83 2.63
C THR A 53 -6.43 -5.38 3.97
N LEU A 54 -6.28 -4.11 4.36
CA LEU A 54 -6.80 -3.59 5.63
C LEU A 54 -8.32 -3.44 5.63
N PHE A 55 -8.91 -2.91 4.56
CA PHE A 55 -10.36 -2.69 4.49
C PHE A 55 -11.13 -4.02 4.50
N SER A 56 -12.32 -4.01 5.11
CA SER A 56 -13.20 -5.19 5.13
C SER A 56 -13.76 -5.51 3.75
N LYS A 57 -14.16 -4.48 3.01
CA LYS A 57 -14.59 -4.56 1.61
C LYS A 57 -13.38 -4.54 0.67
N PRO A 58 -13.51 -5.10 -0.54
CA PRO A 58 -12.49 -4.91 -1.56
C PRO A 58 -12.34 -3.45 -1.97
N VAL A 59 -11.10 -3.02 -2.20
CA VAL A 59 -10.76 -1.67 -2.63
C VAL A 59 -10.38 -1.70 -4.10
N TRP A 60 -11.08 -0.92 -4.92
CA TRP A 60 -10.73 -0.74 -6.33
C TRP A 60 -9.70 0.37 -6.47
N SER A 61 -8.47 0.05 -6.84
CA SER A 61 -7.40 1.07 -6.95
C SER A 61 -7.30 1.62 -8.37
N LEU A 62 -7.07 2.92 -8.49
CA LEU A 62 -6.70 3.54 -9.77
C LEU A 62 -5.17 3.52 -9.94
N ALA A 63 -4.69 3.07 -11.09
CA ALA A 63 -3.27 3.00 -11.41
C ALA A 63 -2.97 3.60 -12.80
N ARG A 64 -1.72 4.01 -13.04
CA ARG A 64 -1.31 4.61 -14.32
C ARG A 64 -1.63 3.71 -15.52
N GLY A 65 -2.18 4.32 -16.56
CA GLY A 65 -2.60 3.64 -17.79
C GLY A 65 -1.47 2.92 -18.54
N ASN A 66 -0.22 3.39 -18.43
CA ASN A 66 0.93 2.77 -19.11
C ASN A 66 1.21 1.32 -18.68
N VAL A 67 0.70 0.86 -17.53
CA VAL A 67 0.82 -0.54 -17.08
C VAL A 67 -0.15 -1.47 -17.83
N PHE A 68 -1.21 -0.91 -18.45
CA PHE A 68 -2.31 -1.65 -19.07
C PHE A 68 -2.17 -1.85 -20.59
N VAL A 69 -0.98 -1.56 -21.13
CA VAL A 69 -0.65 -1.74 -22.56
C VAL A 69 -0.79 -3.21 -22.95
N ASN A 70 -0.31 -4.14 -22.11
CA ASN A 70 -0.42 -5.57 -22.38
C ASN A 70 -1.83 -6.09 -21.99
N PRO A 71 -2.59 -6.71 -22.92
CA PRO A 71 -3.95 -7.21 -22.63
C PRO A 71 -4.02 -8.27 -21.52
N PHE A 72 -3.01 -9.12 -21.39
CA PHE A 72 -2.93 -10.11 -20.32
C PHE A 72 -2.76 -9.42 -18.95
N ILE A 73 -1.85 -8.44 -18.87
CA ILE A 73 -1.63 -7.65 -17.65
C ILE A 73 -2.90 -6.85 -17.31
N ARG A 74 -3.57 -6.26 -18.30
CA ARG A 74 -4.87 -5.58 -18.10
C ARG A 74 -5.91 -6.49 -17.46
N ARG A 75 -6.09 -7.72 -17.98
CA ARG A 75 -7.03 -8.70 -17.41
C ARG A 75 -6.65 -9.09 -15.98
N LEU A 76 -5.36 -9.31 -15.73
CA LEU A 76 -4.85 -9.64 -14.40
C LEU A 76 -5.11 -8.51 -13.39
N LEU A 77 -4.76 -7.27 -13.74
CA LEU A 77 -4.97 -6.09 -12.92
C LEU A 77 -6.46 -5.88 -12.61
N HIS A 78 -7.33 -6.04 -13.60
CA HIS A 78 -8.76 -5.96 -13.39
C HIS A 78 -9.28 -7.06 -12.45
N ALA A 79 -8.78 -8.30 -12.56
CA ALA A 79 -9.14 -9.40 -11.67
C ALA A 79 -8.76 -9.14 -10.20
N ILE A 80 -7.72 -8.34 -9.97
CA ILE A 80 -7.31 -7.86 -8.64
C ILE A 80 -7.83 -6.45 -8.32
N ARG A 81 -8.86 -5.98 -9.03
CA ARG A 81 -9.56 -4.71 -8.81
C ARG A 81 -8.72 -3.45 -8.99
N ILE A 82 -7.90 -3.42 -10.03
CA ILE A 82 -7.15 -2.23 -10.41
C ILE A 82 -7.65 -1.73 -11.77
N LEU A 83 -8.04 -0.44 -11.82
CA LEU A 83 -8.51 0.23 -13.03
C LEU A 83 -7.45 1.21 -13.56
N PRO A 84 -7.36 1.41 -14.88
CA PRO A 84 -6.43 2.35 -15.49
C PRO A 84 -6.92 3.80 -15.33
N VAL A 85 -5.99 4.72 -15.06
CA VAL A 85 -6.22 6.16 -15.20
C VAL A 85 -5.06 6.78 -15.98
N TYR A 86 -5.41 7.55 -17.00
CA TYR A 86 -4.47 8.12 -17.96
C TYR A 86 -4.20 9.58 -17.62
N ARG A 87 -2.92 9.96 -17.62
CA ARG A 87 -2.50 11.35 -17.45
C ARG A 87 -2.44 12.04 -18.81
N VAL A 88 -2.57 13.36 -18.82
CA VAL A 88 -2.38 14.18 -20.04
C VAL A 88 -1.00 13.93 -20.67
N SER A 89 0.03 13.70 -19.84
CA SER A 89 1.38 13.37 -20.28
C SER A 89 1.50 12.01 -21.00
N GLU A 90 0.48 11.15 -20.92
CA GLU A 90 0.41 9.84 -21.58
C GLU A 90 -0.38 9.91 -22.90
N GLY A 91 -0.70 11.12 -23.37
CA GLY A 91 -1.44 11.37 -24.62
C GLY A 91 -2.87 11.84 -24.36
N VAL A 92 -3.26 12.96 -24.98
CA VAL A 92 -4.61 13.54 -24.88
C VAL A 92 -5.67 12.59 -25.43
N GLU A 93 -5.30 11.80 -26.42
CA GLU A 93 -6.15 10.82 -27.11
C GLU A 93 -6.71 9.75 -26.13
N ASN A 94 -5.89 9.37 -25.13
CA ASN A 94 -6.25 8.41 -24.08
C ASN A 94 -7.13 9.01 -22.98
N LEU A 95 -7.40 10.32 -22.99
CA LEU A 95 -8.27 10.95 -21.99
C LEU A 95 -9.74 10.56 -22.19
N SER A 96 -10.13 10.18 -23.41
CA SER A 96 -11.46 9.64 -23.69
C SER A 96 -11.74 8.36 -22.86
N THR A 97 -10.73 7.51 -22.68
CA THR A 97 -10.78 6.28 -21.87
C THR A 97 -10.90 6.55 -20.37
N ASN A 98 -10.54 7.75 -19.89
CA ASN A 98 -10.80 8.11 -18.49
C ASN A 98 -12.28 8.23 -18.18
N TYR A 99 -13.13 8.57 -19.17
CA TYR A 99 -14.58 8.57 -18.96
C TYR A 99 -15.10 7.17 -18.62
N GLU A 100 -14.64 6.15 -19.36
CA GLU A 100 -14.98 4.74 -19.06
C GLU A 100 -14.55 4.32 -17.66
N THR A 101 -13.33 4.71 -17.23
CA THR A 101 -12.86 4.45 -15.86
C THR A 101 -13.71 5.17 -14.82
N PHE A 102 -14.10 6.42 -15.08
CA PHE A 102 -14.95 7.20 -14.16
C PHE A 102 -16.33 6.55 -14.06
N ASP A 103 -16.93 6.14 -15.16
CA ASP A 103 -18.21 5.42 -15.18
C ASP A 103 -18.12 4.11 -14.41
N ALA A 104 -17.04 3.34 -14.57
CA ALA A 104 -16.79 2.14 -13.78
C ALA A 104 -16.71 2.44 -12.27
N CYS A 105 -16.08 3.56 -11.89
CA CYS A 105 -16.03 4.01 -10.49
C CYS A 105 -17.43 4.38 -9.96
N LEU A 106 -18.23 5.09 -10.74
CA LEU A 106 -19.61 5.45 -10.39
C LEU A 106 -20.46 4.18 -10.17
N GLU A 107 -20.31 3.18 -11.02
CA GLU A 107 -20.96 1.87 -10.85
C GLU A 107 -20.51 1.15 -9.57
N ILE A 108 -19.22 1.21 -9.23
CA ILE A 108 -18.70 0.68 -7.97
C ILE A 108 -19.34 1.41 -6.78
N PHE A 109 -19.46 2.74 -6.84
CA PHE A 109 -20.09 3.53 -5.78
C PHE A 109 -21.59 3.25 -5.64
N ARG A 110 -22.34 3.12 -6.75
CA ARG A 110 -23.75 2.70 -6.71
C ARG A 110 -23.95 1.39 -5.97
N LYS A 111 -22.99 0.47 -6.08
CA LYS A 111 -22.95 -0.82 -5.37
C LYS A 111 -22.36 -0.73 -3.95
N LYS A 112 -22.28 0.47 -3.36
CA LYS A 112 -21.70 0.75 -2.04
C LYS A 112 -20.25 0.27 -1.88
N GLY A 113 -19.51 0.27 -2.99
CA GLY A 113 -18.11 -0.14 -3.07
C GLY A 113 -17.12 0.92 -2.59
N VAL A 114 -15.84 0.57 -2.66
CA VAL A 114 -14.72 1.43 -2.23
C VAL A 114 -13.76 1.60 -3.40
N VAL A 115 -13.39 2.85 -3.70
CA VAL A 115 -12.36 3.19 -4.70
C VAL A 115 -11.20 3.90 -4.00
N LEU A 116 -9.97 3.58 -4.38
CA LEU A 116 -8.76 4.24 -3.93
C LEU A 116 -8.18 5.08 -5.07
N ILE A 117 -7.93 6.36 -4.78
CA ILE A 117 -7.20 7.26 -5.64
C ILE A 117 -6.06 7.94 -4.87
N PHE A 118 -4.90 7.96 -5.51
CA PHE A 118 -3.73 8.67 -5.04
C PHE A 118 -3.77 10.11 -5.53
N SER A 119 -4.15 11.03 -4.62
CA SER A 119 -4.55 12.40 -4.98
C SER A 119 -3.40 13.25 -5.51
N GLU A 120 -2.14 12.90 -5.22
CA GLU A 120 -0.95 13.59 -5.72
C GLU A 120 -0.65 13.26 -7.20
N GLY A 121 -1.17 12.13 -7.68
CA GLY A 121 -0.98 11.66 -9.04
C GLY A 121 0.47 11.37 -9.42
N LYS A 122 1.38 11.18 -8.46
CA LYS A 122 2.75 10.67 -8.63
C LYS A 122 3.14 9.88 -7.38
N CYS A 123 4.04 8.92 -7.55
CA CYS A 123 4.68 8.19 -6.45
C CYS A 123 6.12 8.70 -6.34
N ILE A 124 6.49 9.24 -5.18
CA ILE A 124 7.88 9.62 -4.85
C ILE A 124 8.12 9.26 -3.39
N ASN A 125 9.27 8.64 -3.11
CA ASN A 125 9.67 8.16 -1.80
C ASN A 125 10.14 9.32 -0.89
N GLU A 126 9.20 9.93 -0.18
CA GLU A 126 9.44 11.06 0.72
C GLU A 126 8.35 11.22 1.78
N TRP A 127 8.68 11.99 2.82
CA TRP A 127 7.77 12.40 3.89
C TRP A 127 7.34 13.84 3.65
N HIS A 128 6.52 14.04 2.62
CA HIS A 128 6.00 15.34 2.24
C HIS A 128 4.67 15.15 1.49
N LEU A 129 3.68 16.01 1.78
CA LEU A 129 2.44 16.05 1.01
C LEU A 129 2.61 16.95 -0.23
N ARG A 130 2.56 16.35 -1.42
CA ARG A 130 2.66 17.10 -2.68
C ARG A 130 1.33 17.74 -3.08
N PRO A 131 1.35 18.69 -4.03
CA PRO A 131 0.14 19.28 -4.57
C PRO A 131 -0.85 18.25 -5.12
N LEU A 132 -2.12 18.38 -4.71
CA LEU A 132 -3.19 17.50 -5.14
C LEU A 132 -3.63 17.80 -6.58
N ARG A 133 -3.89 16.75 -7.35
CA ARG A 133 -4.44 16.83 -8.71
C ARG A 133 -5.96 17.01 -8.66
N LYS A 134 -6.54 17.44 -9.78
CA LYS A 134 -7.99 17.65 -9.91
C LYS A 134 -8.80 16.34 -10.05
N GLY A 135 -8.15 15.20 -10.31
CA GLY A 135 -8.81 13.93 -10.59
C GLY A 135 -9.71 13.44 -9.45
N THR A 136 -9.21 13.51 -8.21
CA THR A 136 -9.98 13.14 -7.01
C THR A 136 -11.24 13.99 -6.88
N ALA A 137 -11.09 15.32 -6.96
CA ALA A 137 -12.20 16.26 -6.88
C ALA A 137 -13.23 16.03 -7.99
N ARG A 138 -12.78 15.79 -9.24
CA ARG A 138 -13.68 15.52 -10.37
C ARG A 138 -14.51 14.28 -10.13
N LEU A 139 -13.88 13.17 -9.71
CA LEU A 139 -14.60 11.92 -9.45
C LEU A 139 -15.65 12.08 -8.33
N ALA A 140 -15.29 12.79 -7.25
CA ALA A 140 -16.20 13.05 -6.15
C ALA A 140 -17.37 13.94 -6.56
N CYS A 141 -17.10 15.08 -7.20
CA CYS A 141 -18.13 16.01 -7.68
C CYS A 141 -19.09 15.34 -8.67
N SER A 142 -18.58 14.59 -9.66
CA SER A 142 -19.42 13.86 -10.61
C SER A 142 -20.28 12.79 -9.94
N SER A 143 -19.78 12.17 -8.85
CA SER A 143 -20.59 11.22 -8.07
C SER A 143 -21.76 11.92 -7.39
N TRP A 144 -21.53 13.09 -6.77
CA TRP A 144 -22.57 13.87 -6.11
C TRP A 144 -23.59 14.47 -7.09
N GLU A 145 -23.14 14.92 -8.26
CA GLU A 145 -24.02 15.40 -9.35
C GLU A 145 -24.98 14.30 -9.83
N GLN A 146 -24.55 13.03 -9.77
CA GLN A 146 -25.40 11.85 -10.03
C GLN A 146 -26.13 11.33 -8.79
N GLN A 147 -26.23 12.14 -7.74
CA GLN A 147 -26.95 11.84 -6.49
C GLN A 147 -26.42 10.60 -5.75
N ILE A 148 -25.17 10.19 -6.01
CA ILE A 148 -24.51 9.14 -5.24
C ILE A 148 -24.06 9.77 -3.92
N PRO A 149 -24.46 9.23 -2.74
CA PRO A 149 -24.10 9.77 -1.44
C PRO A 149 -22.66 9.41 -1.04
N LEU A 150 -21.70 9.71 -1.92
CA LEU A 150 -20.28 9.38 -1.77
C LEU A 150 -19.69 10.07 -0.55
N GLN A 151 -19.02 9.29 0.28
CA GLN A 151 -18.12 9.80 1.32
C GLN A 151 -16.68 9.74 0.83
N VAL A 152 -15.89 10.77 1.12
CA VAL A 152 -14.46 10.82 0.86
C VAL A 152 -13.71 10.67 2.17
N LEU A 153 -12.82 9.69 2.24
CA LEU A 153 -11.97 9.46 3.41
C LEU A 153 -10.52 9.84 3.06
N PRO A 154 -9.98 10.91 3.65
CA PRO A 154 -8.56 11.22 3.56
C PRO A 154 -7.72 10.13 4.22
N VAL A 155 -6.62 9.72 3.56
CA VAL A 155 -5.73 8.68 4.07
C VAL A 155 -4.27 9.14 3.96
N GLY A 156 -3.63 9.37 5.11
CA GLY A 156 -2.19 9.56 5.20
C GLY A 156 -1.48 8.23 5.39
N ILE A 157 -0.60 7.87 4.48
CA ILE A 157 0.29 6.72 4.56
C ILE A 157 1.68 7.25 4.90
N ASN A 158 2.30 6.70 5.95
CA ASN A 158 3.65 7.06 6.35
C ASN A 158 4.49 5.81 6.59
N TYR A 159 5.75 5.85 6.17
CA TYR A 159 6.69 4.74 6.24
C TYR A 159 7.91 5.12 7.08
N SER A 160 8.46 4.18 7.85
CA SER A 160 9.73 4.43 8.54
C SER A 160 10.94 4.38 7.58
N SER A 161 10.78 3.82 6.40
CA SER A 161 11.81 3.73 5.36
C SER A 161 11.23 3.27 4.03
N PHE A 162 11.79 3.78 2.94
CA PHE A 162 11.44 3.39 1.57
C PHE A 162 12.38 2.35 0.94
N ILE A 163 13.43 1.93 1.67
CA ILE A 163 14.44 0.99 1.15
C ILE A 163 14.79 -0.14 2.12
N ARG A 164 14.43 -0.01 3.41
CA ARG A 164 14.74 -1.02 4.41
C ARG A 164 13.61 -2.02 4.58
N PHE A 165 13.97 -3.29 4.66
CA PHE A 165 13.06 -4.38 5.01
C PHE A 165 12.70 -4.32 6.50
N GLY A 166 11.48 -4.73 6.87
CA GLY A 166 11.02 -4.68 8.27
C GLY A 166 10.68 -3.27 8.73
N LYS A 167 9.92 -2.56 7.90
CA LYS A 167 9.51 -1.16 8.11
C LYS A 167 8.29 -1.04 9.03
N ASN A 168 8.21 0.08 9.74
CA ASN A 168 7.02 0.51 10.46
C ASN A 168 6.18 1.34 9.49
N ILE A 169 4.86 1.14 9.52
CA ILE A 169 3.91 1.81 8.63
C ILE A 169 2.77 2.34 9.48
N TRP A 170 2.37 3.58 9.21
CA TRP A 170 1.23 4.24 9.84
C TRP A 170 0.22 4.60 8.77
N ILE A 171 -1.01 4.14 8.98
CA ILE A 171 -2.18 4.50 8.20
C ILE A 171 -3.02 5.42 9.07
N ASN A 172 -2.94 6.72 8.76
CA ASN A 172 -3.64 7.77 9.44
C ASN A 172 -4.89 8.10 8.63
N LEU A 173 -6.03 7.59 9.07
CA LEU A 173 -7.33 7.87 8.48
C LEU A 173 -7.83 9.22 8.99
N GLY A 174 -8.33 10.04 8.08
CA GLY A 174 -8.98 11.34 8.28
C GLY A 174 -10.45 11.20 8.69
N THR A 175 -11.16 12.32 8.71
CA THR A 175 -12.60 12.34 8.96
C THR A 175 -13.34 12.26 7.62
N PRO A 176 -14.20 11.25 7.40
CA PRO A 176 -15.01 11.18 6.19
C PRO A 176 -15.81 12.46 5.98
N PHE A 177 -15.90 12.93 4.73
CA PHE A 177 -16.70 14.08 4.36
C PHE A 177 -17.47 13.82 3.06
N GLY A 178 -18.64 14.44 2.92
CA GLY A 178 -19.48 14.43 1.74
C GLY A 178 -19.65 15.81 1.13
N GLN A 179 -20.61 15.93 0.20
CA GLN A 179 -20.90 17.19 -0.48
C GLN A 179 -21.31 18.32 0.48
N HIS A 180 -22.05 17.98 1.55
CA HIS A 180 -22.60 18.95 2.50
C HIS A 180 -21.55 19.59 3.40
N ASP A 181 -20.38 18.98 3.53
CA ASP A 181 -19.26 19.48 4.33
C ASP A 181 -18.41 20.52 3.58
N LEU A 182 -18.70 20.73 2.29
CA LEU A 182 -17.99 21.66 1.43
C LEU A 182 -18.79 22.95 1.23
N GLU A 183 -18.07 24.06 1.11
CA GLU A 183 -18.67 25.33 0.74
C GLU A 183 -19.37 25.24 -0.62
N LYS A 184 -20.58 25.78 -0.73
CA LYS A 184 -21.31 25.85 -2.00
C LYS A 184 -20.61 26.85 -2.92
N GLN A 185 -20.27 26.40 -4.13
CA GLN A 185 -19.59 27.23 -5.11
C GLN A 185 -20.37 27.28 -6.43
N ALA A 186 -20.39 28.46 -7.06
CA ALA A 186 -21.18 28.72 -8.26
C ALA A 186 -20.63 28.01 -9.52
N THR A 187 -19.31 27.94 -9.67
CA THR A 187 -18.66 27.36 -10.85
C THR A 187 -18.00 26.02 -10.55
N GLU A 188 -17.88 25.15 -11.56
CA GLU A 188 -17.22 23.85 -11.42
C GLU A 188 -15.76 24.01 -10.94
N GLY A 189 -15.02 24.97 -11.50
CA GLY A 189 -13.62 25.22 -11.13
C GLY A 189 -13.46 25.53 -9.64
N LEU A 190 -14.34 26.38 -9.08
CA LEU A 190 -14.35 26.72 -7.66
C LEU A 190 -14.76 25.52 -6.79
N ARG A 191 -15.73 24.70 -7.24
CA ARG A 191 -16.09 23.44 -6.53
C ARG A 191 -14.88 22.50 -6.41
N LEU A 192 -14.14 22.30 -7.50
CA LEU A 192 -12.95 21.43 -7.49
C LEU A 192 -11.84 21.99 -6.60
N GLN A 193 -11.69 23.31 -6.56
CA GLN A 193 -10.71 23.98 -5.69
C GLN A 193 -11.10 23.85 -4.21
N ALA A 194 -12.36 24.13 -3.85
CA ALA A 194 -12.86 23.99 -2.49
C ALA A 194 -12.70 22.56 -1.97
N PHE A 195 -13.04 21.56 -2.81
CA PHE A 195 -12.77 20.16 -2.50
C PHE A 195 -11.30 19.90 -2.21
N ASN A 196 -10.40 20.30 -3.11
CA ASN A 196 -8.97 20.04 -2.96
C ASN A 196 -8.38 20.76 -1.75
N GLN A 197 -8.86 21.96 -1.42
CA GLN A 197 -8.47 22.69 -0.23
C GLN A 197 -8.88 21.94 1.04
N HIS A 198 -10.14 21.50 1.14
CA HIS A 198 -10.63 20.73 2.27
C HIS A 198 -9.87 19.40 2.43
N LEU A 199 -9.68 18.65 1.33
CA LEU A 199 -8.92 17.41 1.35
C LEU A 199 -7.46 17.63 1.77
N ARG A 200 -6.83 18.70 1.28
CA ARG A 200 -5.45 19.05 1.62
C ARG A 200 -5.31 19.38 3.10
N GLN A 201 -6.20 20.20 3.66
CA GLN A 201 -6.18 20.54 5.09
C GLN A 201 -6.22 19.31 5.99
N GLN A 202 -7.03 18.30 5.63
CA GLN A 202 -7.04 17.03 6.35
C GLN A 202 -5.75 16.23 6.13
N LEU A 203 -5.28 16.09 4.88
CA LEU A 203 -4.07 15.31 4.57
C LEU A 203 -2.80 15.88 5.21
N GLU A 204 -2.67 17.21 5.33
CA GLU A 204 -1.53 17.87 5.99
C GLU A 204 -1.38 17.47 7.47
N GLN A 205 -2.47 17.06 8.12
CA GLN A 205 -2.43 16.55 9.50
C GLN A 205 -2.11 15.04 9.58
N LEU A 206 -2.24 14.32 8.46
CA LEU A 206 -2.13 12.86 8.40
C LEU A 206 -0.79 12.40 7.81
N VAL A 207 -0.19 13.22 6.95
CA VAL A 207 1.10 12.97 6.30
C VAL A 207 2.20 13.69 7.08
N TRP A 208 3.30 13.01 7.34
CA TRP A 208 4.43 13.62 8.00
C TRP A 208 5.24 14.48 7.05
N GLU A 209 5.74 15.59 7.59
CA GLU A 209 6.68 16.50 6.96
C GLU A 209 8.05 16.31 7.60
N ILE A 210 8.91 15.52 6.93
CA ILE A 210 10.24 15.17 7.44
C ILE A 210 11.27 15.39 6.32
N ASP A 211 12.27 16.23 6.58
CA ASP A 211 13.36 16.44 5.64
C ASP A 211 14.18 15.14 5.50
N LYS A 212 14.55 14.80 4.26
CA LYS A 212 15.34 13.59 3.96
C LYS A 212 16.72 13.59 4.63
N ASN A 213 17.24 14.77 4.95
CA ASN A 213 18.53 14.97 5.60
C ASN A 213 18.43 15.08 7.13
N ASP A 214 17.23 15.30 7.70
CA ASP A 214 17.05 15.38 9.16
C ASP A 214 16.97 13.98 9.79
N ARG A 215 18.14 13.40 10.03
CA ARG A 215 18.25 12.07 10.66
C ARG A 215 17.75 12.05 12.10
N GLN A 216 17.80 13.18 12.82
CA GLN A 216 17.36 13.23 14.21
C GLN A 216 15.84 13.15 14.29
N GLN A 217 15.14 13.95 13.49
CA GLN A 217 13.69 13.91 13.39
C GLN A 217 13.20 12.56 12.86
N GLN A 218 13.86 12.01 11.84
CA GLN A 218 13.59 10.65 11.35
C GLN A 218 13.73 9.62 12.47
N GLN A 219 14.82 9.66 13.25
CA GLN A 219 15.02 8.69 14.32
C GLN A 219 13.94 8.84 15.42
N ALA A 220 13.55 10.06 15.77
CA ALA A 220 12.55 10.33 16.79
C ALA A 220 11.13 9.87 16.39
N LEU A 221 10.71 10.13 15.14
CA LEU A 221 9.35 9.83 14.68
C LEU A 221 9.19 8.42 14.10
N LEU A 222 10.22 7.88 13.45
CA LEU A 222 10.12 6.66 12.65
C LEU A 222 10.53 5.39 13.40
N THR A 223 11.18 5.54 14.56
CA THR A 223 11.74 4.42 15.33
C THR A 223 10.77 3.92 16.39
N ILE A 224 10.63 2.60 16.47
CA ILE A 224 9.92 1.95 17.58
C ILE A 224 10.94 1.12 18.37
N PRO A 225 11.27 1.51 19.62
CA PRO A 225 12.22 0.78 20.44
C PRO A 225 11.67 -0.61 20.82
N LEU A 226 12.58 -1.52 21.18
CA LEU A 226 12.26 -2.86 21.69
C LEU A 226 12.87 -2.92 23.08
N SER A 227 12.16 -3.52 24.02
CA SER A 227 12.72 -3.74 25.35
C SER A 227 13.97 -4.64 25.25
N PRO A 228 14.96 -4.46 26.14
CA PRO A 228 16.16 -5.29 26.17
C PRO A 228 15.84 -6.79 26.27
N ALA A 229 14.86 -7.15 27.11
CA ALA A 229 14.39 -8.53 27.27
C ALA A 229 13.86 -9.12 25.95
N LEU A 230 12.99 -8.39 25.24
CA LEU A 230 12.46 -8.87 23.96
C LEU A 230 13.57 -8.97 22.90
N ARG A 231 14.53 -8.04 22.88
CA ARG A 231 15.70 -8.13 21.99
C ARG A 231 16.54 -9.39 22.25
N ALA A 232 16.67 -9.81 23.51
CA ALA A 232 17.40 -11.01 23.90
C ALA A 232 16.65 -12.28 23.47
N VAL A 233 15.34 -12.37 23.76
CA VAL A 233 14.49 -13.50 23.35
C VAL A 233 14.50 -13.70 21.82
N LEU A 234 14.44 -12.60 21.07
CA LEU A 234 14.46 -12.65 19.61
C LEU A 234 15.85 -12.94 19.02
N ALA A 235 16.91 -13.01 19.84
CA ALA A 235 18.27 -13.02 19.32
C ALA A 235 18.60 -14.27 18.51
N LEU A 236 18.35 -15.45 19.09
CA LEU A 236 18.61 -16.73 18.42
C LEU A 236 17.69 -16.95 17.21
N PRO A 237 16.34 -16.77 17.31
CA PRO A 237 15.47 -16.87 16.14
C PRO A 237 15.84 -15.90 15.02
N ALA A 238 16.29 -14.68 15.36
CA ALA A 238 16.74 -13.72 14.37
C ALA A 238 18.02 -14.16 13.63
N ILE A 239 18.97 -14.81 14.32
CA ILE A 239 20.18 -15.35 13.69
C ILE A 239 19.82 -16.49 12.75
N ILE A 240 18.98 -17.42 13.21
CA ILE A 240 18.46 -18.51 12.36
C ILE A 240 17.74 -17.92 11.15
N GLY A 241 16.88 -16.93 11.35
CA GLY A 241 16.17 -16.23 10.28
C GLY A 241 17.10 -15.56 9.29
N LEU A 242 18.18 -14.93 9.75
CA LEU A 242 19.20 -14.35 8.85
C LEU A 242 19.82 -15.43 7.97
N ILE A 243 20.38 -16.47 8.59
CA ILE A 243 21.17 -17.49 7.89
C ILE A 243 20.29 -18.22 6.88
N THR A 244 19.11 -18.67 7.33
CA THR A 244 18.19 -19.44 6.49
C THR A 244 17.55 -18.63 5.38
N HIS A 245 17.44 -17.30 5.47
CA HIS A 245 16.79 -16.49 4.43
C HIS A 245 17.79 -15.73 3.56
N LEU A 246 19.07 -15.65 3.95
CA LEU A 246 20.09 -14.95 3.19
C LEU A 246 20.23 -15.45 1.74
N PRO A 247 20.19 -16.77 1.44
CA PRO A 247 20.32 -17.28 0.08
C PRO A 247 19.21 -16.82 -0.86
N LEU A 248 17.98 -16.64 -0.35
CA LEU A 248 16.87 -16.10 -1.13
C LEU A 248 16.90 -14.57 -1.18
N TYR A 249 17.08 -13.94 -0.02
CA TYR A 249 16.91 -12.50 0.12
C TYR A 249 18.03 -11.71 -0.58
N TRP A 250 19.28 -12.17 -0.53
CA TRP A 250 20.40 -11.44 -1.10
C TRP A 250 20.30 -11.28 -2.64
N PRO A 251 20.05 -12.34 -3.44
CA PRO A 251 19.87 -12.19 -4.88
C PRO A 251 18.68 -11.30 -5.24
N ILE A 252 17.54 -11.48 -4.56
CA ILE A 252 16.34 -10.65 -4.80
C ILE A 252 16.65 -9.19 -4.50
N ARG A 253 17.31 -8.90 -3.37
CA ARG A 253 17.69 -7.54 -2.97
C ARG A 253 18.63 -6.91 -3.99
N TYR A 254 19.63 -7.65 -4.47
CA TYR A 254 20.57 -7.19 -5.48
C TYR A 254 19.85 -6.84 -6.79
N PHE A 255 19.02 -7.75 -7.30
CA PHE A 255 18.22 -7.53 -8.50
C PHE A 255 17.28 -6.32 -8.34
N THR A 256 16.57 -6.23 -7.21
CA THR A 256 15.64 -5.14 -6.91
C THR A 256 16.37 -3.79 -6.93
N ARG A 257 17.56 -3.70 -6.31
CA ARG A 257 18.37 -2.47 -6.33
C ARG A 257 18.72 -2.05 -7.75
N LYS A 258 19.13 -2.99 -8.59
CA LYS A 258 19.47 -2.72 -10.00
C LYS A 258 18.24 -2.25 -10.78
N LYS A 259 17.09 -2.91 -10.59
CA LYS A 259 15.84 -2.59 -11.33
C LYS A 259 15.19 -1.28 -10.86
N ALA A 260 15.31 -0.96 -9.57
CA ALA A 260 14.74 0.24 -8.97
C ALA A 260 15.71 1.43 -8.90
N ALA A 261 16.93 1.31 -9.42
CA ALA A 261 17.95 2.38 -9.34
C ALA A 261 17.48 3.73 -9.91
N HIS A 262 16.51 3.73 -10.82
CA HIS A 262 15.97 4.93 -11.48
C HIS A 262 14.48 5.16 -11.19
N ASN A 263 13.90 4.53 -10.17
CA ASN A 263 12.49 4.74 -9.81
C ASN A 263 12.21 4.51 -8.33
N ASP A 264 11.08 5.03 -7.86
CA ASP A 264 10.64 4.91 -6.48
C ASP A 264 9.94 3.58 -6.14
N HIS A 265 10.12 2.53 -6.97
CA HIS A 265 9.35 1.29 -6.85
C HIS A 265 10.09 0.16 -6.11
N TYR A 266 11.16 0.47 -5.37
CA TYR A 266 12.00 -0.53 -4.71
C TYR A 266 11.22 -1.54 -3.86
N ASP A 267 10.43 -1.05 -2.90
CA ASP A 267 9.68 -1.92 -1.97
C ASP A 267 8.62 -2.76 -2.70
N SER A 268 8.02 -2.19 -3.75
CA SER A 268 6.99 -2.89 -4.53
C SER A 268 7.57 -4.03 -5.35
N ILE A 269 8.75 -3.84 -5.96
CA ILE A 269 9.46 -4.90 -6.68
C ILE A 269 9.93 -5.97 -5.69
N LEU A 270 10.51 -5.55 -4.55
CA LEU A 270 10.97 -6.47 -3.51
C LEU A 270 9.82 -7.34 -2.97
N LEU A 271 8.69 -6.72 -2.62
CA LEU A 271 7.51 -7.44 -2.13
C LEU A 271 6.98 -8.40 -3.20
N ALA A 272 6.82 -7.95 -4.45
CA ALA A 272 6.29 -8.79 -5.52
C ALA A 272 7.16 -10.05 -5.74
N LEU A 273 8.48 -9.89 -5.77
CA LEU A 273 9.40 -11.03 -5.91
C LEU A 273 9.33 -11.97 -4.71
N LEU A 274 9.24 -11.44 -3.49
CA LEU A 274 9.12 -12.26 -2.28
C LEU A 274 7.77 -12.98 -2.20
N LEU A 275 6.66 -12.35 -2.60
CA LEU A 275 5.36 -13.01 -2.70
C LEU A 275 5.44 -14.22 -3.64
N VAL A 276 6.09 -14.07 -4.79
CA VAL A 276 6.18 -15.20 -5.74
C VAL A 276 7.17 -16.26 -5.25
N LEU A 277 8.38 -15.88 -4.86
CA LEU A 277 9.49 -16.84 -4.68
C LEU A 277 9.55 -17.45 -3.28
N TYR A 278 9.09 -16.75 -2.23
CA TYR A 278 9.25 -17.21 -0.86
C TYR A 278 8.49 -18.51 -0.53
N PRO A 279 7.24 -18.74 -0.99
CA PRO A 279 6.55 -20.01 -0.76
C PRO A 279 7.32 -21.22 -1.32
N PHE A 280 7.86 -21.11 -2.54
CA PHE A 280 8.66 -22.18 -3.15
C PHE A 280 9.95 -22.42 -2.38
N TYR A 281 10.58 -21.34 -1.91
CA TYR A 281 11.79 -21.43 -1.09
C TYR A 281 11.53 -22.16 0.24
N LEU A 282 10.41 -21.87 0.91
CA LEU A 282 10.03 -22.56 2.14
C LEU A 282 9.75 -24.05 1.92
N ILE A 283 9.06 -24.40 0.83
CA ILE A 283 8.81 -25.80 0.45
C ILE A 283 10.14 -26.52 0.20
N LEU A 284 11.08 -25.88 -0.52
CA LEU A 284 12.40 -26.43 -0.77
C LEU A 284 13.18 -26.70 0.52
N LEU A 285 13.25 -25.72 1.43
CA LEU A 285 13.93 -25.90 2.72
C LEU A 285 13.28 -26.99 3.58
N THR A 286 11.95 -27.08 3.53
CA THR A 286 11.19 -28.12 4.24
C THR A 286 11.48 -29.50 3.66
N ALA A 287 11.52 -29.64 2.34
CA ALA A 287 11.86 -30.88 1.66
C ALA A 287 13.29 -31.33 1.99
N ILE A 288 14.26 -30.40 1.96
CA ILE A 288 15.65 -30.68 2.37
C ILE A 288 15.70 -31.17 3.82
N GLY A 289 14.99 -30.50 4.74
CA GLY A 289 14.89 -30.94 6.13
C GLY A 289 14.32 -32.35 6.28
N TYR A 290 13.27 -32.67 5.52
CA TYR A 290 12.67 -34.01 5.50
C TYR A 290 13.66 -35.05 4.94
N THR A 291 14.36 -34.75 3.85
CA THR A 291 15.34 -35.69 3.27
C THR A 291 16.51 -35.98 4.20
N ILE A 292 16.93 -35.01 5.01
CA ILE A 292 18.04 -35.19 5.96
C ILE A 292 17.58 -35.96 7.20
N THR A 293 16.39 -35.68 7.71
CA THR A 293 15.93 -36.22 9.01
C THR A 293 15.07 -37.48 8.89
N GLY A 294 14.49 -37.76 7.71
CA GLY A 294 13.46 -38.77 7.52
C GLY A 294 12.16 -38.51 8.30
N SER A 295 12.01 -37.32 8.88
CA SER A 295 11.02 -37.05 9.92
C SER A 295 9.96 -36.06 9.47
N ILE A 296 8.69 -36.42 9.67
CA ILE A 296 7.53 -35.56 9.38
C ILE A 296 7.55 -34.24 10.16
N TRP A 297 8.28 -34.19 11.28
CA TRP A 297 8.49 -32.96 12.06
C TRP A 297 9.15 -31.85 11.25
N SER A 298 9.81 -32.16 10.14
CA SER A 298 10.34 -31.17 9.19
C SER A 298 9.26 -30.23 8.64
N LEU A 299 8.00 -30.65 8.58
CA LEU A 299 6.88 -29.79 8.18
C LEU A 299 6.70 -28.56 9.07
N LEU A 300 7.17 -28.59 10.33
CA LEU A 300 7.16 -27.42 11.21
C LEU A 300 8.01 -26.26 10.67
N LEU A 301 8.97 -26.52 9.77
CA LEU A 301 9.78 -25.49 9.12
C LEU A 301 8.94 -24.50 8.31
N LEU A 302 7.78 -24.92 7.80
CA LEU A 302 6.82 -24.03 7.11
C LEU A 302 6.29 -22.91 8.01
N ILE A 303 6.31 -23.09 9.34
CA ILE A 303 5.85 -22.11 10.33
C ILE A 303 7.04 -21.46 11.04
N LEU A 304 8.03 -22.26 11.46
CA LEU A 304 9.17 -21.77 12.25
C LEU A 304 10.07 -20.82 11.45
N LEU A 305 10.32 -21.10 10.17
CA LEU A 305 11.19 -20.25 9.34
C LEU A 305 10.59 -18.85 9.12
N PRO A 306 9.29 -18.69 8.79
CA PRO A 306 8.65 -17.37 8.79
C PRO A 306 8.73 -16.63 10.12
N LEU A 307 8.57 -17.31 11.26
CA LEU A 307 8.69 -16.67 12.57
C LEU A 307 10.12 -16.21 12.85
N CYS A 308 11.13 -16.99 12.47
CA CYS A 308 12.54 -16.60 12.52
C CYS A 308 12.84 -15.39 11.63
N ALA A 309 12.28 -15.34 10.41
CA ALA A 309 12.35 -14.16 9.54
C ALA A 309 11.70 -12.93 10.20
N LYS A 310 10.51 -13.09 10.81
CA LYS A 310 9.85 -12.00 11.54
C LYS A 310 10.70 -11.51 12.73
N ALA A 311 11.31 -12.42 13.49
CA ALA A 311 12.21 -12.06 14.59
C ALA A 311 13.41 -11.24 14.11
N ARG A 312 14.01 -11.65 12.98
CA ARG A 312 15.09 -10.92 12.31
C ARG A 312 14.70 -9.48 11.98
N MET A 313 13.49 -9.30 11.47
CA MET A 313 12.96 -8.00 11.07
C MET A 313 12.65 -7.11 12.26
N MET A 314 12.06 -7.67 13.33
CA MET A 314 11.81 -6.93 14.56
C MET A 314 13.09 -6.37 15.15
N ARG A 315 14.20 -7.14 15.16
CA ARG A 315 15.49 -6.64 15.68
C ARG A 315 16.13 -5.56 14.80
N ASN A 316 16.07 -5.67 13.47
CA ASN A 316 16.77 -4.75 12.57
C ASN A 316 15.99 -3.51 12.13
N GLY A 317 14.68 -3.47 12.27
CA GLY A 317 13.88 -2.33 11.80
C GLY A 317 14.00 -1.07 12.68
N GLN A 318 15.10 -0.88 13.41
CA GLN A 318 15.22 0.15 14.46
C GLN A 318 15.97 1.41 14.07
N THR A 319 16.70 1.47 12.96
CA THR A 319 17.41 2.69 12.56
C THR A 319 17.77 2.69 11.10
#